data_AF-A0A1F5X515-F1
#
_entry.id   AF-A0A1F5X515-F1
#
_cell.length_a   1.000
_cell.length_b   1.000
_cell.length_c   1.000
_cell.angle_alpha   90.00
_cell.angle_beta   90.00
_cell.angle_gamma   90.00
#
_symmetry.space_group_name_H-M   'P 1'
#
loop_
_entity.id
_entity.type
_entity.pdbx_description
1 polymer ?
#
loop_
_entity_poly.entity_id
_entity_poly.type
_entity_poly.pdbx_seq_one_letter_code
_entity_poly.pdbx_strand_id
1 'polypeptide(L)'
;MSNKHVLNFMVLSLIFGGLTYIYGLNYAIAAEGPNIIPNPSLESQSGANPTSWARGRWGTNTAVFKYPVSGINGARAVEVELTQRTSGDAKWYFAEVPVEAGATYTFSDQYQSDVSSFVTIQYKLSNGSLSWLDIGSPGPASSWSTFQKTFTVPSNATHLTIFHLINQVGFLRTDNYSLRKQDLPSNTFSEGFVSLNFDDGWKTTYQNAIPILQAKGFKTTQYIISGRFSFPAYVNQNEALDMYNKGHEIGAHTRTHRDLVTLSDSEKQSEIAGSRQDLINLGISLVNTFAYPFGSYNASTDAIVKQSGYIGARTSDGGFNAKTGNKYLLKRQPAEVNTTFAQVKSWVDQAQAQKLWLILVFHRVDSSQTQYSITPQLFQQIVDYLATNNVPVRTTREGINLMQ
;
A
#
# COMPACT_ATOMS: atom_id res chain seq x y z
N MET A 1 -3.31 -40.31 77.32
CA MET A 1 -2.51 -39.08 77.31
C MET A 1 -2.06 -38.84 75.86
N SER A 2 -2.96 -38.40 74.98
CA SER A 2 -3.03 -37.04 74.42
C SER A 2 -1.68 -36.45 74.01
N ASN A 3 -1.38 -36.49 72.70
CA ASN A 3 -0.95 -35.29 71.99
C ASN A 3 -1.30 -35.39 70.49
N LYS A 4 -1.94 -34.33 70.00
CA LYS A 4 -2.44 -34.13 68.65
C LYS A 4 -1.30 -33.62 67.77
N HIS A 5 -1.12 -34.19 66.58
CA HIS A 5 -0.49 -33.49 65.46
C HIS A 5 -1.34 -33.63 64.20
N VAL A 6 -1.59 -32.47 63.60
CA VAL A 6 -2.46 -32.20 62.46
C VAL A 6 -1.76 -32.63 61.17
N LEU A 7 -2.50 -33.35 60.32
CA LEU A 7 -2.10 -33.75 58.97
C LEU A 7 -2.35 -32.58 58.00
N ASN A 8 -1.30 -32.04 57.37
CA ASN A 8 -1.44 -31.12 56.24
C ASN A 8 -1.34 -31.92 54.93
N PHE A 9 -2.43 -31.97 54.17
CA PHE A 9 -2.44 -32.42 52.77
C PHE A 9 -1.88 -31.30 51.89
N MET A 10 -0.72 -31.52 51.29
CA MET A 10 -0.18 -30.65 50.25
C MET A 10 -0.60 -31.21 48.89
N VAL A 11 -1.52 -30.52 48.22
CA VAL A 11 -1.91 -30.80 46.84
C VAL A 11 -0.78 -30.34 45.92
N LEU A 12 -0.21 -31.30 45.18
CA LEU A 12 0.82 -31.07 44.17
C LEU A 12 0.16 -30.47 42.92
N SER A 13 0.22 -29.16 42.75
CA SER A 13 -0.18 -28.49 41.50
C SER A 13 0.91 -28.67 40.45
N LEU A 14 0.60 -29.50 39.44
CA LEU A 14 1.35 -29.60 38.19
C LEU A 14 1.25 -28.27 37.42
N ILE A 15 2.31 -27.48 37.43
CA ILE A 15 2.47 -26.33 36.55
C ILE A 15 2.93 -26.85 35.19
N PHE A 16 2.04 -26.88 34.21
CA PHE A 16 2.41 -26.97 32.80
C PHE A 16 3.08 -25.64 32.40
N GLY A 17 4.41 -25.63 32.36
CA GLY A 17 5.20 -24.56 31.75
C GLY A 17 5.03 -24.59 30.24
N GLY A 18 3.95 -23.97 29.74
CA GLY A 18 3.80 -23.69 28.32
C GLY A 18 4.79 -22.62 27.90
N LEU A 19 5.92 -23.03 27.28
CA LEU A 19 6.72 -22.12 26.47
C LEU A 19 5.85 -21.65 25.31
N THR A 20 5.27 -20.46 25.45
CA THR A 20 4.75 -19.70 24.31
C THR A 20 5.96 -19.27 23.49
N TYR A 21 6.19 -19.97 22.37
CA TYR A 21 7.04 -19.46 21.30
C TYR A 21 6.39 -18.19 20.74
N ILE A 22 6.78 -17.04 21.27
CA ILE A 22 6.53 -15.76 20.62
C ILE A 22 7.47 -15.73 19.42
N TYR A 23 6.95 -16.02 18.22
CA TYR A 23 7.59 -15.62 16.97
C TYR A 23 7.50 -14.09 16.87
N GLY A 24 8.33 -13.42 17.66
CA GLY A 24 8.58 -12.00 17.53
C GLY A 24 9.39 -11.81 16.26
N LEU A 25 8.72 -11.54 15.15
CA LEU A 25 9.38 -10.92 14.01
C LEU A 25 9.84 -9.55 14.48
N ASN A 26 11.11 -9.45 14.89
CA ASN A 26 11.81 -8.18 15.04
C ASN A 26 11.94 -7.55 13.66
N TYR A 27 10.85 -6.98 13.16
CA TYR A 27 10.94 -5.99 12.11
C TYR A 27 11.60 -4.78 12.77
N ALA A 28 12.77 -4.38 12.28
CA ALA A 28 13.29 -3.05 12.54
C ALA A 28 12.23 -2.06 12.03
N ILE A 29 11.41 -1.53 12.94
CA ILE A 29 10.54 -0.41 12.64
C ILE A 29 11.49 0.72 12.25
N ALA A 30 11.37 1.22 11.03
CA ALA A 30 12.11 2.41 10.63
C ALA A 30 11.83 3.50 11.67
N ALA A 31 12.88 4.18 12.15
CA ALA A 31 12.69 5.27 13.08
C ALA A 31 11.74 6.30 12.45
N GLU A 32 10.68 6.63 13.17
CA GLU A 32 9.66 7.57 12.71
C GLU A 32 9.85 8.91 13.41
N GLY A 33 9.72 10.00 12.65
CA GLY A 33 9.69 11.35 13.20
C GLY A 33 8.51 11.57 14.17
N PRO A 34 8.42 12.76 14.80
CA PRO A 34 7.29 13.10 15.66
C PRO A 34 5.96 13.05 14.88
N ASN A 35 4.85 12.78 15.58
CA ASN A 35 3.52 12.90 14.98
C ASN A 35 3.24 14.38 14.69
N ILE A 36 3.04 14.71 13.42
CA ILE A 36 2.82 16.10 13.00
C ILE A 36 1.35 16.52 12.95
N ILE A 37 0.40 15.59 13.21
CA ILE A 37 -1.02 15.93 13.30
C ILE A 37 -1.27 16.70 14.61
N PRO A 38 -1.88 17.90 14.56
CA PRO A 38 -2.28 18.61 15.76
C PRO A 38 -3.48 17.93 16.42
N ASN A 39 -3.47 17.81 17.76
CA ASN A 39 -4.53 17.18 18.54
C ASN A 39 -4.92 15.77 18.00
N PRO A 40 -3.95 14.84 17.85
CA PRO A 40 -4.17 13.58 17.14
C PRO A 40 -5.11 12.61 17.85
N SER A 41 -5.27 12.74 19.16
CA SER A 41 -6.23 11.96 19.97
C SER A 41 -7.57 12.67 20.14
N LEU A 42 -7.77 13.84 19.50
CA LEU A 42 -9.02 14.63 19.54
C LEU A 42 -9.48 15.09 20.93
N GLU A 43 -8.64 14.99 21.96
CA GLU A 43 -9.05 15.28 23.34
C GLU A 43 -9.15 16.78 23.64
N SER A 44 -8.45 17.63 22.90
CA SER A 44 -8.53 19.09 23.06
C SER A 44 -9.69 19.67 22.22
N GLN A 45 -10.55 20.50 22.82
CA GLN A 45 -11.74 21.06 22.16
C GLN A 45 -11.66 22.58 22.01
N SER A 46 -12.12 23.07 20.86
CA SER A 46 -12.27 24.50 20.55
C SER A 46 -13.65 24.75 19.96
N GLY A 47 -14.55 25.32 20.76
CA GLY A 47 -15.95 25.49 20.37
C GLY A 47 -16.66 24.14 20.16
N ALA A 48 -17.30 23.95 19.00
CA ALA A 48 -18.03 22.72 18.67
C ALA A 48 -17.17 21.61 18.03
N ASN A 49 -15.87 21.86 17.82
CA ASN A 49 -14.96 20.96 17.12
C ASN A 49 -13.73 20.63 18.00
N PRO A 50 -12.98 19.55 17.69
CA PRO A 50 -11.63 19.39 18.22
C PRO A 50 -10.75 20.57 17.79
N THR A 51 -9.82 20.97 18.65
CA THR A 51 -8.85 22.04 18.37
C THR A 51 -8.01 21.68 17.15
N SER A 52 -7.88 22.58 16.18
CA SER A 52 -7.17 22.38 14.90
C SER A 52 -7.80 21.34 13.96
N TRP A 53 -9.08 21.02 14.16
CA TRP A 53 -9.85 20.14 13.28
C TRP A 53 -11.06 20.86 12.69
N ALA A 54 -11.40 20.46 11.48
CA ALA A 54 -12.56 20.92 10.75
C ALA A 54 -13.36 19.72 10.24
N ARG A 55 -14.56 20.04 9.76
CA ARG A 55 -15.51 19.08 9.18
C ARG A 55 -16.07 19.67 7.91
N GLY A 56 -16.42 18.81 6.97
CA GLY A 56 -16.93 19.27 5.69
C GLY A 56 -17.65 18.18 4.92
N ARG A 57 -18.46 18.63 3.96
CA ARG A 57 -19.09 17.81 2.94
C ARG A 57 -19.01 18.54 1.60
N TRP A 58 -19.10 17.79 0.52
CA TRP A 58 -19.36 18.34 -0.81
C TRP A 58 -20.44 17.52 -1.50
N GLY A 59 -21.02 18.05 -2.58
CA GLY A 59 -22.10 17.39 -3.32
C GLY A 59 -23.45 17.45 -2.61
N THR A 60 -24.39 16.64 -3.09
CA THR A 60 -25.78 16.61 -2.60
C THR A 60 -25.96 15.45 -1.62
N ASN A 61 -25.86 15.75 -0.33
CA ASN A 61 -26.06 14.80 0.76
C ASN A 61 -26.47 15.49 2.06
N THR A 62 -26.96 14.72 3.01
CA THR A 62 -27.27 15.15 4.38
C THR A 62 -26.30 14.49 5.34
N ALA A 63 -25.43 15.30 5.95
CA ALA A 63 -24.38 14.85 6.88
C ALA A 63 -24.63 15.42 8.28
N VAL A 64 -24.57 14.55 9.28
CA VAL A 64 -24.60 14.91 10.70
C VAL A 64 -23.22 14.68 11.29
N PHE A 65 -22.60 15.73 11.81
CA PHE A 65 -21.28 15.64 12.42
C PHE A 65 -21.41 15.68 13.94
N LYS A 66 -20.81 14.70 14.62
CA LYS A 66 -20.88 14.55 16.08
C LYS A 66 -19.47 14.66 16.66
N TYR A 67 -19.33 15.51 17.67
CA TYR A 67 -18.15 15.58 18.52
C TYR A 67 -18.53 16.21 19.87
N PRO A 68 -18.07 15.64 21.01
CA PRO A 68 -17.40 14.35 21.10
C PRO A 68 -18.38 13.18 20.97
N VAL A 69 -17.92 12.06 20.41
CA VAL A 69 -18.48 10.71 20.65
C VAL A 69 -17.46 9.87 21.43
N SER A 70 -17.83 8.69 21.93
CA SER A 70 -16.91 7.84 22.68
C SER A 70 -15.72 7.38 21.83
N GLY A 71 -14.49 7.65 22.30
CA GLY A 71 -13.24 7.21 21.68
C GLY A 71 -12.80 5.80 22.10
N ILE A 72 -11.68 5.32 21.54
CA ILE A 72 -11.17 3.95 21.80
C ILE A 72 -10.46 3.83 23.17
N ASN A 73 -9.60 4.80 23.48
CA ASN A 73 -8.76 4.83 24.70
C ASN A 73 -8.89 6.16 25.46
N GLY A 74 -9.76 7.05 24.98
CA GLY A 74 -10.02 8.38 25.51
C GLY A 74 -11.52 8.68 25.56
N ALA A 75 -11.88 9.89 25.96
CA ALA A 75 -13.28 10.28 26.08
C ALA A 75 -13.87 10.75 24.74
N ARG A 76 -13.03 11.10 23.75
CA ARG A 76 -13.47 11.85 22.57
C ARG A 76 -12.96 11.27 21.25
N ALA A 77 -13.89 10.97 20.37
CA ALA A 77 -13.68 10.73 18.95
C ALA A 77 -14.59 11.65 18.13
N VAL A 78 -14.39 11.66 16.82
CA VAL A 78 -15.28 12.33 15.86
C VAL A 78 -16.10 11.30 15.10
N GLU A 79 -17.34 11.64 14.77
CA GLU A 79 -18.19 10.84 13.91
C GLU A 79 -18.86 11.70 12.84
N VAL A 80 -19.02 11.12 11.67
CA VAL A 80 -19.88 11.64 10.61
C VAL A 80 -20.89 10.57 10.24
N GLU A 81 -22.15 10.96 10.14
CA GLU A 81 -23.24 10.11 9.68
C GLU A 81 -23.86 10.73 8.43
N LEU A 82 -23.87 9.99 7.33
CA LEU A 82 -24.59 10.34 6.11
C LEU A 82 -25.96 9.66 6.16
N THR A 83 -27.04 10.45 6.23
CA THR A 83 -28.41 9.92 6.29
C THR A 83 -29.11 9.90 4.93
N GLN A 84 -28.64 10.72 3.98
CA GLN A 84 -29.11 10.77 2.60
C GLN A 84 -27.96 11.16 1.67
N ARG A 85 -27.91 10.58 0.46
CA ARG A 85 -26.90 10.94 -0.53
C ARG A 85 -27.38 10.72 -1.96
N THR A 86 -27.13 11.72 -2.79
CA THR A 86 -27.12 11.61 -4.26
C THR A 86 -25.70 11.68 -4.80
N SER A 87 -24.85 12.56 -4.24
CA SER A 87 -23.45 12.72 -4.66
C SER A 87 -22.55 13.23 -3.53
N GLY A 88 -21.25 13.19 -3.76
CA GLY A 88 -20.24 13.77 -2.88
C GLY A 88 -19.84 12.89 -1.69
N ASP A 89 -19.28 13.50 -0.65
CA ASP A 89 -18.83 12.83 0.58
C ASP A 89 -19.01 13.71 1.82
N ALA A 90 -18.77 13.13 3.00
CA ALA A 90 -18.64 13.85 4.27
C ALA A 90 -17.48 13.32 5.12
N LYS A 91 -16.84 14.22 5.89
CA LYS A 91 -15.54 13.98 6.52
C LYS A 91 -15.17 14.94 7.65
N TRP A 92 -14.30 14.45 8.54
CA TRP A 92 -13.49 15.25 9.47
C TRP A 92 -12.03 15.27 9.00
N TYR A 93 -11.30 16.34 9.30
CA TYR A 93 -9.89 16.49 8.94
C TYR A 93 -9.16 17.49 9.83
N PHE A 94 -7.85 17.29 9.97
CA PHE A 94 -6.97 18.21 10.70
C PHE A 94 -6.56 19.39 9.79
N ALA A 95 -6.18 20.51 10.41
CA ALA A 95 -5.61 21.65 9.72
C ALA A 95 -4.38 21.25 8.88
N GLU A 96 -4.16 21.91 7.72
CA GLU A 96 -2.99 21.62 6.87
C GLU A 96 -1.68 21.68 7.67
N VAL A 97 -0.83 20.66 7.50
CA VAL A 97 0.47 20.56 8.16
C VAL A 97 1.60 20.64 7.13
N PRO A 98 2.74 21.27 7.45
CA PRO A 98 3.88 21.32 6.55
C PRO A 98 4.47 19.92 6.36
N VAL A 99 4.91 19.63 5.14
CA VAL A 99 5.58 18.37 4.79
C VAL A 99 6.81 18.60 3.92
N GLU A 100 7.75 17.66 3.99
CA GLU A 100 8.95 17.71 3.16
C GLU A 100 8.69 17.04 1.80
N ALA A 101 8.92 17.80 0.73
CA ALA A 101 8.81 17.32 -0.64
C ALA A 101 9.72 16.10 -0.89
N GLY A 102 9.18 15.04 -1.49
CA GLY A 102 9.92 13.80 -1.77
C GLY A 102 10.13 12.88 -0.57
N ALA A 103 9.81 13.32 0.65
CA ALA A 103 9.90 12.47 1.83
C ALA A 103 8.75 11.45 1.90
N THR A 104 9.03 10.32 2.54
CA THR A 104 8.03 9.29 2.82
C THR A 104 7.40 9.55 4.19
N TYR A 105 6.08 9.42 4.27
CA TYR A 105 5.31 9.53 5.51
C TYR A 105 4.40 8.32 5.69
N THR A 106 4.15 7.96 6.94
CA THR A 106 3.16 6.95 7.32
C THR A 106 2.02 7.63 8.05
N PHE A 107 0.82 7.49 7.49
CA PHE A 107 -0.44 7.88 8.12
C PHE A 107 -1.09 6.66 8.76
N SER A 108 -1.71 6.84 9.92
CA SER A 108 -2.65 5.87 10.48
C SER A 108 -3.76 6.54 11.28
N ASP A 109 -4.89 5.85 11.39
CA ASP A 109 -5.95 6.17 12.35
C ASP A 109 -6.67 4.91 12.82
N GLN A 110 -7.45 5.05 13.89
CA GLN A 110 -8.43 4.05 14.31
C GLN A 110 -9.78 4.44 13.75
N TYR A 111 -10.55 3.46 13.26
CA TYR A 111 -11.86 3.70 12.68
C TYR A 111 -12.88 2.62 13.03
N GLN A 112 -14.16 3.02 13.04
CA GLN A 112 -15.33 2.15 13.01
C GLN A 112 -16.27 2.67 11.92
N SER A 113 -16.84 1.77 11.13
CA SER A 113 -17.72 2.13 10.01
C SER A 113 -18.66 0.98 9.69
N ASP A 114 -19.92 1.26 9.37
CA ASP A 114 -20.86 0.27 8.84
C ASP A 114 -20.85 0.20 7.30
N VAL A 115 -20.15 1.11 6.65
CA VAL A 115 -19.93 1.17 5.20
C VAL A 115 -18.44 1.18 4.86
N SER A 116 -18.10 0.95 3.60
CA SER A 116 -16.75 1.21 3.12
C SER A 116 -16.45 2.71 3.22
N SER A 117 -15.26 3.03 3.72
CA SER A 117 -14.73 4.39 3.81
C SER A 117 -13.59 4.57 2.82
N PHE A 118 -13.09 5.81 2.72
CA PHE A 118 -11.98 6.18 1.85
C PHE A 118 -11.01 7.08 2.63
N VAL A 119 -9.72 6.96 2.31
CA VAL A 119 -8.69 7.83 2.85
C VAL A 119 -7.99 8.56 1.71
N THR A 120 -8.09 9.88 1.72
CA THR A 120 -7.61 10.75 0.64
C THR A 120 -6.72 11.85 1.20
N ILE A 121 -5.55 12.03 0.60
CA ILE A 121 -4.66 13.16 0.89
C ILE A 121 -5.02 14.32 -0.03
N GLN A 122 -5.10 15.52 0.52
CA GLN A 122 -5.00 16.75 -0.26
C GLN A 122 -3.62 17.37 -0.02
N TYR A 123 -2.88 17.58 -1.09
CA TYR A 123 -1.63 18.32 -1.09
C TYR A 123 -1.87 19.76 -1.51
N LYS A 124 -1.21 20.68 -0.82
CA LYS A 124 -1.00 22.05 -1.29
C LYS A 124 0.36 22.15 -1.97
N LEU A 125 0.35 22.46 -3.25
CA LEU A 125 1.55 22.55 -4.07
C LEU A 125 2.23 23.92 -3.94
N SER A 126 3.51 24.01 -4.31
CA SER A 126 4.33 25.24 -4.21
C SER A 126 3.82 26.39 -5.06
N ASN A 127 3.04 26.10 -6.11
CA ASN A 127 2.33 27.09 -6.93
C ASN A 127 0.96 27.51 -6.35
N GLY A 128 0.59 27.01 -5.18
CA GLY A 128 -0.69 27.28 -4.51
C GLY A 128 -1.88 26.41 -4.95
N SER A 129 -1.73 25.59 -5.99
CA SER A 129 -2.80 24.67 -6.43
C SER A 129 -2.94 23.46 -5.50
N LEU A 130 -4.11 22.81 -5.54
CA LEU A 130 -4.39 21.59 -4.79
C LEU A 130 -4.25 20.36 -5.68
N SER A 131 -3.77 19.27 -5.11
CA SER A 131 -3.74 17.94 -5.72
C SER A 131 -4.26 16.90 -4.74
N TRP A 132 -4.76 15.77 -5.25
CA TRP A 132 -5.46 14.77 -4.47
C TRP A 132 -4.89 13.39 -4.75
N LEU A 133 -4.74 12.59 -3.70
CA LEU A 133 -4.28 11.21 -3.79
C LEU A 133 -5.12 10.32 -2.88
N ASP A 134 -5.85 9.38 -3.46
CA ASP A 134 -6.51 8.31 -2.72
C ASP A 134 -5.45 7.29 -2.26
N ILE A 135 -5.40 7.04 -0.96
CA ILE A 135 -4.39 6.18 -0.34
C ILE A 135 -4.98 4.90 0.25
N GLY A 136 -6.31 4.77 0.31
CA GLY A 136 -6.97 3.52 0.66
C GLY A 136 -8.50 3.63 0.70
N SER A 137 -9.15 2.47 0.74
CA SER A 137 -10.60 2.34 0.87
C SER A 137 -10.95 1.26 1.91
N PRO A 138 -10.79 1.56 3.22
CA PRO A 138 -11.06 0.58 4.28
C PRO A 138 -12.50 0.04 4.19
N GLY A 139 -12.65 -1.27 4.37
CA GLY A 139 -13.97 -1.89 4.46
C GLY A 139 -14.67 -1.56 5.78
N PRO A 140 -15.98 -1.87 5.89
CA PRO A 140 -16.71 -1.76 7.15
C PRO A 140 -16.00 -2.47 8.31
N ALA A 141 -16.09 -1.87 9.49
CA ALA A 141 -15.50 -2.38 10.72
C ALA A 141 -16.42 -2.08 11.91
N SER A 142 -17.04 -3.13 12.48
CA SER A 142 -17.89 -3.01 13.67
C SER A 142 -17.10 -2.75 14.95
N SER A 143 -15.87 -3.25 15.02
CA SER A 143 -14.90 -2.97 16.08
C SER A 143 -13.86 -1.97 15.60
N TRP A 144 -13.26 -1.20 16.53
CA TRP A 144 -12.14 -0.31 16.21
C TRP A 144 -11.05 -1.06 15.46
N SER A 145 -10.77 -0.58 14.27
CA SER A 145 -9.79 -1.14 13.35
C SER A 145 -8.78 -0.08 12.95
N THR A 146 -7.59 -0.49 12.58
CA THR A 146 -6.53 0.45 12.18
C THR A 146 -6.47 0.53 10.67
N PHE A 147 -6.56 1.75 10.13
CA PHE A 147 -6.04 2.00 8.80
C PHE A 147 -4.62 2.55 8.92
N GLN A 148 -3.72 2.07 8.07
CA GLN A 148 -2.37 2.60 7.97
C GLN A 148 -1.94 2.59 6.51
N LYS A 149 -1.29 3.68 6.09
CA LYS A 149 -0.69 3.77 4.77
C LYS A 149 0.59 4.57 4.79
N THR A 150 1.59 4.05 4.08
CA THR A 150 2.80 4.79 3.77
C THR A 150 2.69 5.38 2.36
N PHE A 151 3.09 6.65 2.19
CA PHE A 151 3.07 7.36 0.90
C PHE A 151 4.29 8.27 0.78
N THR A 152 4.61 8.69 -0.45
CA THR A 152 5.68 9.67 -0.70
C THR A 152 5.09 10.99 -1.16
N VAL A 153 5.52 12.06 -0.51
CA VAL A 153 5.05 13.42 -0.77
C VAL A 153 5.55 13.86 -2.16
N PRO A 154 4.68 14.45 -3.00
CA PRO A 154 5.12 15.01 -4.27
C PRO A 154 6.25 16.04 -4.10
N SER A 155 7.17 16.07 -5.06
CA SER A 155 8.35 16.94 -5.10
C SER A 155 8.01 18.44 -5.09
N ASN A 156 6.77 18.80 -5.41
CA ASN A 156 6.25 20.15 -5.41
C ASN A 156 5.19 20.40 -4.33
N ALA A 157 4.95 19.47 -3.41
CA ALA A 157 4.02 19.68 -2.29
C ALA A 157 4.72 20.38 -1.11
N THR A 158 3.98 21.25 -0.42
CA THR A 158 4.48 22.03 0.73
C THR A 158 3.72 21.70 2.02
N HIS A 159 2.43 21.39 1.90
CA HIS A 159 1.56 21.03 3.01
C HIS A 159 0.62 19.91 2.58
N LEU A 160 0.04 19.23 3.56
CA LEU A 160 -1.07 18.32 3.32
C LEU A 160 -2.10 18.32 4.45
N THR A 161 -3.29 17.84 4.14
CA THR A 161 -4.26 17.31 5.11
C THR A 161 -4.78 15.96 4.61
N ILE A 162 -5.34 15.15 5.49
CA ILE A 162 -5.86 13.82 5.16
C ILE A 162 -7.31 13.72 5.60
N PHE A 163 -8.13 13.18 4.70
CA PHE A 163 -9.55 12.92 4.89
C PHE A 163 -9.78 11.44 5.06
N HIS A 164 -10.35 11.01 6.18
CA HIS A 164 -11.02 9.71 6.28
C HIS A 164 -12.52 9.98 6.12
N LEU A 165 -13.10 9.54 5.02
CA LEU A 165 -14.40 9.98 4.53
C LEU A 165 -15.32 8.81 4.18
N ILE A 166 -16.62 9.08 4.18
CA ILE A 166 -17.65 8.17 3.62
C ILE A 166 -18.43 8.87 2.52
N ASN A 167 -18.82 8.09 1.52
CA ASN A 167 -19.64 8.53 0.39
C ASN A 167 -20.86 7.62 0.18
N GLN A 168 -21.34 6.99 1.25
CA GLN A 168 -22.54 6.14 1.27
C GLN A 168 -23.33 6.44 2.56
N VAL A 169 -24.63 6.14 2.55
CA VAL A 169 -25.46 6.27 3.76
C VAL A 169 -24.96 5.28 4.81
N GLY A 170 -24.62 5.79 5.99
CA GLY A 170 -23.91 5.06 7.04
C GLY A 170 -23.15 6.04 7.96
N PHE A 171 -22.32 5.50 8.85
CA PHE A 171 -21.47 6.31 9.72
C PHE A 171 -20.00 5.92 9.59
N LEU A 172 -19.14 6.91 9.89
CA LEU A 172 -17.72 6.72 10.11
C LEU A 172 -17.34 7.43 11.39
N ARG A 173 -16.77 6.68 12.32
CA ARG A 173 -16.16 7.17 13.55
C ARG A 173 -14.66 6.94 13.50
N THR A 174 -13.89 7.94 13.90
CA THR A 174 -12.44 7.90 13.81
C THR A 174 -11.77 8.54 15.03
N ASP A 175 -10.58 8.04 15.37
CA ASP A 175 -9.80 8.43 16.55
C ASP A 175 -8.30 8.10 16.37
N ASN A 176 -7.44 8.59 17.27
CA ASN A 176 -6.02 8.25 17.41
C ASN A 176 -5.23 8.29 16.09
N TYR A 177 -5.12 9.48 15.53
CA TYR A 177 -4.42 9.73 14.28
C TYR A 177 -2.90 9.81 14.45
N SER A 178 -2.16 9.42 13.43
CA SER A 178 -0.71 9.61 13.34
C SER A 178 -0.32 9.96 11.92
N LEU A 179 0.56 10.95 11.77
CA LEU A 179 1.30 11.21 10.54
C LEU A 179 2.75 11.44 10.90
N ARG A 180 3.64 10.55 10.46
CA ARG A 180 5.06 10.59 10.83
C ARG A 180 5.93 10.45 9.60
N LYS A 181 6.96 11.28 9.51
CA LYS A 181 8.00 11.14 8.48
C LYS A 181 8.76 9.84 8.75
N GLN A 182 8.95 9.04 7.70
CA GLN A 182 9.79 7.85 7.74
C GLN A 182 11.23 8.24 7.46
N ASP A 183 12.15 7.77 8.29
CA ASP A 183 13.56 7.83 7.92
C ASP A 183 13.82 6.93 6.71
N LEU A 184 14.75 7.36 5.85
CA LEU A 184 15.19 6.51 4.76
C LEU A 184 15.89 5.27 5.32
N PRO A 185 15.73 4.11 4.66
CA PRO A 185 16.43 2.92 5.10
C PRO A 185 17.95 3.10 5.08
N SER A 186 18.62 2.78 6.19
CA SER A 186 20.05 3.00 6.37
C SER A 186 20.95 1.88 5.84
N ASN A 187 20.41 0.66 5.66
CA ASN A 187 21.15 -0.46 5.07
C ASN A 187 20.92 -0.52 3.56
N THR A 188 21.83 0.11 2.82
CA THR A 188 21.68 0.35 1.38
C THR A 188 22.36 -0.74 0.55
N PHE A 189 22.07 -0.74 -0.76
CA PHE A 189 22.77 -1.59 -1.72
C PHE A 189 24.14 -1.00 -2.11
N SER A 190 24.90 -1.71 -2.95
CA SER A 190 26.16 -1.19 -3.52
C SER A 190 25.94 -0.01 -4.47
N GLU A 191 24.80 -0.02 -5.17
CA GLU A 191 24.30 0.98 -6.10
C GLU A 191 22.77 1.07 -5.98
N GLY A 192 22.19 2.22 -6.32
CA GLY A 192 20.74 2.33 -6.45
C GLY A 192 20.27 1.66 -7.74
N PHE A 193 19.04 1.15 -7.76
CA PHE A 193 18.47 0.54 -8.96
C PHE A 193 16.95 0.64 -9.01
N VAL A 194 16.40 0.41 -10.19
CA VAL A 194 14.96 0.55 -10.46
C VAL A 194 14.39 -0.77 -10.96
N SER A 195 13.22 -1.15 -10.46
CA SER A 195 12.37 -2.16 -11.08
C SER A 195 11.13 -1.51 -11.67
N LEU A 196 10.84 -1.84 -12.93
CA LEU A 196 9.61 -1.43 -13.60
C LEU A 196 8.62 -2.59 -13.49
N ASN A 197 7.51 -2.36 -12.81
CA ASN A 197 6.46 -3.35 -12.56
C ASN A 197 5.18 -2.94 -13.28
N PHE A 198 4.51 -3.91 -13.90
CA PHE A 198 3.24 -3.72 -14.58
C PHE A 198 2.20 -4.63 -13.96
N ASP A 199 1.19 -4.04 -13.34
CA ASP A 199 0.09 -4.78 -12.73
C ASP A 199 -1.01 -5.10 -13.76
N ASP A 200 -1.86 -6.07 -13.40
CA ASP A 200 -3.05 -6.57 -14.08
C ASP A 200 -2.89 -7.32 -15.40
N GLY A 201 -1.79 -7.12 -16.13
CA GLY A 201 -1.61 -7.67 -17.46
C GLY A 201 -2.45 -6.96 -18.53
N TRP A 202 -2.56 -5.64 -18.48
CA TRP A 202 -3.23 -4.86 -19.52
C TRP A 202 -2.59 -5.04 -20.90
N LYS A 203 -3.44 -5.12 -21.93
CA LYS A 203 -3.01 -5.25 -23.34
C LYS A 203 -2.08 -4.10 -23.77
N THR A 204 -2.33 -2.91 -23.25
CA THR A 204 -1.59 -1.69 -23.57
C THR A 204 -0.13 -1.75 -23.11
N THR A 205 0.18 -2.52 -22.06
CA THR A 205 1.56 -2.81 -21.67
C THR A 205 2.29 -3.55 -22.78
N TYR A 206 1.70 -4.63 -23.31
CA TYR A 206 2.30 -5.40 -24.40
C TYR A 206 2.45 -4.56 -25.68
N GLN A 207 1.43 -3.80 -26.05
CA GLN A 207 1.40 -3.04 -27.30
C GLN A 207 2.31 -1.80 -27.28
N ASN A 208 2.34 -1.07 -26.16
CA ASN A 208 2.96 0.25 -26.10
C ASN A 208 4.24 0.27 -25.25
N ALA A 209 4.29 -0.47 -24.14
CA ALA A 209 5.43 -0.43 -23.22
C ALA A 209 6.56 -1.39 -23.64
N ILE A 210 6.23 -2.64 -23.99
CA ILE A 210 7.23 -3.66 -24.34
C ILE A 210 8.15 -3.22 -25.50
N PRO A 211 7.66 -2.66 -26.62
CA PRO A 211 8.55 -2.20 -27.69
C PRO A 211 9.55 -1.13 -27.24
N ILE A 212 9.10 -0.18 -26.40
CA ILE A 212 9.94 0.88 -25.83
C ILE A 212 11.04 0.30 -24.94
N LEU A 213 10.68 -0.66 -24.08
CA LEU A 213 11.62 -1.34 -23.17
C LEU A 213 12.64 -2.18 -23.94
N GLN A 214 12.19 -2.92 -24.96
CA GLN A 214 13.05 -3.75 -25.79
C GLN A 214 14.11 -2.94 -26.53
N ALA A 215 13.76 -1.74 -27.01
CA ALA A 215 14.71 -0.84 -27.68
C ALA A 215 15.88 -0.41 -26.77
N LYS A 216 15.73 -0.51 -25.44
CA LYS A 216 16.79 -0.23 -24.46
C LYS A 216 17.35 -1.49 -23.79
N GLY A 217 16.86 -2.68 -24.15
CA GLY A 217 17.25 -3.94 -23.53
C GLY A 217 16.74 -4.12 -22.09
N PHE A 218 15.82 -3.28 -21.62
CA PHE A 218 15.31 -3.35 -20.24
C PHE A 218 14.38 -4.54 -20.03
N LYS A 219 14.60 -5.26 -18.93
CA LYS A 219 13.73 -6.33 -18.45
C LYS A 219 12.91 -5.82 -17.28
N THR A 220 11.66 -6.27 -17.21
CA THR A 220 10.65 -5.76 -16.29
C THR A 220 9.88 -6.91 -15.66
N THR A 221 9.05 -6.64 -14.67
CA THR A 221 8.18 -7.65 -14.05
C THR A 221 6.73 -7.37 -14.40
N GLN A 222 6.05 -8.40 -14.92
CA GLN A 222 4.65 -8.37 -15.32
C GLN A 222 3.84 -9.17 -14.30
N TYR A 223 3.01 -8.50 -13.48
CA TYR A 223 2.12 -9.14 -12.52
C TYR A 223 0.78 -9.45 -13.18
N ILE A 224 0.55 -10.72 -13.50
CA ILE A 224 -0.57 -11.16 -14.32
C ILE A 224 -1.71 -11.68 -13.46
N ILE A 225 -2.93 -11.23 -13.76
CA ILE A 225 -4.16 -11.84 -13.24
C ILE A 225 -4.49 -13.05 -14.12
N SER A 226 -4.20 -14.27 -13.65
CA SER A 226 -4.19 -15.47 -14.50
C SER A 226 -5.56 -15.83 -15.09
N GLY A 227 -6.66 -15.41 -14.45
CA GLY A 227 -8.02 -15.62 -14.94
C GLY A 227 -8.49 -14.63 -16.01
N ARG A 228 -7.65 -13.67 -16.45
CA ARG A 228 -8.05 -12.60 -17.37
C ARG A 228 -7.60 -12.78 -18.83
N PHE A 229 -6.93 -13.88 -19.19
CA PHE A 229 -6.41 -14.09 -20.55
C PHE A 229 -7.45 -14.07 -21.68
N SER A 230 -8.71 -14.38 -21.38
CA SER A 230 -9.81 -14.38 -22.37
C SER A 230 -10.47 -13.00 -22.57
N PHE A 231 -10.12 -12.00 -21.74
CA PHE A 231 -10.72 -10.68 -21.80
C PHE A 231 -9.92 -9.78 -22.76
N PRO A 232 -10.54 -9.18 -23.80
CA PRO A 232 -9.82 -8.46 -24.87
C PRO A 232 -8.92 -7.30 -24.41
N ALA A 233 -9.23 -6.69 -23.26
CA ALA A 233 -8.46 -5.58 -22.73
C ALA A 233 -7.16 -5.99 -22.02
N TYR A 234 -6.94 -7.29 -21.81
CA TYR A 234 -5.77 -7.87 -21.16
C TYR A 234 -4.92 -8.63 -22.17
N VAL A 235 -3.67 -8.90 -21.82
CA VAL A 235 -2.81 -9.79 -22.60
C VAL A 235 -3.44 -11.18 -22.66
N ASN A 236 -3.29 -11.86 -23.80
CA ASN A 236 -3.64 -13.26 -23.90
C ASN A 236 -2.45 -14.15 -23.48
N GLN A 237 -2.67 -15.46 -23.46
CA GLN A 237 -1.66 -16.46 -23.09
C GLN A 237 -0.37 -16.37 -23.93
N ASN A 238 -0.51 -16.19 -25.26
CA ASN A 238 0.64 -16.11 -26.16
C ASN A 238 1.47 -14.86 -25.91
N GLU A 239 0.83 -13.74 -25.59
CA GLU A 239 1.51 -12.46 -25.30
C GLU A 239 2.24 -12.51 -23.96
N ALA A 240 1.66 -13.17 -22.96
CA ALA A 240 2.36 -13.42 -21.70
C ALA A 240 3.60 -14.32 -21.89
N LEU A 241 3.47 -15.39 -22.69
CA LEU A 241 4.61 -16.25 -23.05
C LEU A 241 5.67 -15.51 -23.88
N ASP A 242 5.26 -14.65 -24.81
CA ASP A 242 6.19 -13.85 -25.60
C ASP A 242 6.98 -12.87 -24.72
N MET A 243 6.34 -12.17 -23.78
CA MET A 243 7.05 -11.34 -22.80
C MET A 243 8.04 -12.16 -21.97
N TYR A 244 7.63 -13.34 -21.50
CA TYR A 244 8.51 -14.25 -20.78
C TYR A 244 9.73 -14.69 -21.63
N ASN A 245 9.51 -15.09 -22.88
CA ASN A 245 10.58 -15.51 -23.80
C ASN A 245 11.51 -14.36 -24.18
N LYS A 246 11.03 -13.12 -24.13
CA LYS A 246 11.83 -11.90 -24.25
C LYS A 246 12.61 -11.56 -22.98
N GLY A 247 12.51 -12.37 -21.92
CA GLY A 247 13.27 -12.25 -20.68
C GLY A 247 12.62 -11.34 -19.64
N HIS A 248 11.36 -10.92 -19.82
CA HIS A 248 10.63 -10.26 -18.74
C HIS A 248 10.27 -11.28 -17.66
N GLU A 249 10.30 -10.87 -16.40
CA GLU A 249 9.79 -11.68 -15.31
C GLU A 249 8.25 -11.70 -15.37
N ILE A 250 7.65 -12.87 -15.21
CA ILE A 250 6.21 -12.99 -14.97
C ILE A 250 5.98 -13.34 -13.51
N GLY A 251 5.31 -12.43 -12.79
CA GLY A 251 4.83 -12.61 -11.43
C GLY A 251 3.31 -12.81 -11.41
N ALA A 252 2.79 -13.23 -10.26
CA ALA A 252 1.34 -13.47 -10.10
C ALA A 252 0.63 -12.29 -9.43
N HIS A 253 -0.61 -12.02 -9.87
CA HIS A 253 -1.49 -11.00 -9.31
C HIS A 253 -2.87 -11.55 -8.96
N THR A 254 -2.90 -12.75 -8.35
CA THR A 254 -4.10 -13.57 -8.10
C THR A 254 -4.80 -14.09 -9.35
N ARG A 255 -5.85 -14.90 -9.19
CA ARG A 255 -6.63 -15.43 -10.31
C ARG A 255 -7.65 -14.43 -10.81
N THR A 256 -8.33 -13.75 -9.90
CA THR A 256 -9.51 -12.94 -10.21
C THR A 256 -9.43 -11.49 -9.71
N HIS A 257 -8.36 -11.11 -9.01
CA HIS A 257 -8.13 -9.77 -8.47
C HIS A 257 -9.13 -9.38 -7.36
N ARG A 258 -9.49 -10.35 -6.50
CA ARG A 258 -10.29 -10.11 -5.30
C ARG A 258 -9.43 -9.55 -4.17
N ASP A 259 -10.05 -8.78 -3.27
CA ASP A 259 -9.39 -8.31 -2.06
C ASP A 259 -9.19 -9.46 -1.08
N LEU A 260 -7.94 -9.92 -0.95
CA LEU A 260 -7.59 -11.15 -0.26
C LEU A 260 -7.94 -11.13 1.23
N VAL A 261 -7.97 -9.96 1.88
CA VAL A 261 -8.27 -9.90 3.33
C VAL A 261 -9.74 -10.17 3.65
N THR A 262 -10.61 -10.08 2.63
CA THR A 262 -12.05 -10.35 2.74
C THR A 262 -12.40 -11.82 2.55
N LEU A 263 -11.42 -12.64 2.17
CA LEU A 263 -11.62 -14.04 1.75
C LEU A 263 -11.36 -15.02 2.89
N SER A 264 -12.02 -16.18 2.80
CA SER A 264 -11.62 -17.36 3.58
C SER A 264 -10.24 -17.87 3.15
N ASP A 265 -9.57 -18.63 4.02
CA ASP A 265 -8.22 -19.13 3.72
C ASP A 265 -8.18 -20.09 2.52
N SER A 266 -9.25 -20.87 2.28
CA SER A 266 -9.37 -21.72 1.10
C SER A 266 -9.53 -20.91 -0.19
N GLU A 267 -10.30 -19.82 -0.15
CA GLU A 267 -10.42 -18.88 -1.27
C GLU A 267 -9.07 -18.17 -1.54
N LYS A 268 -8.37 -17.72 -0.49
CA LYS A 268 -7.02 -17.16 -0.62
C LYS A 268 -6.05 -18.16 -1.27
N GLN A 269 -6.08 -19.42 -0.86
CA GLN A 269 -5.24 -20.47 -1.45
C GLN A 269 -5.54 -20.63 -2.96
N SER A 270 -6.82 -20.64 -3.34
CA SER A 270 -7.23 -20.70 -4.75
C SER A 270 -6.73 -19.49 -5.54
N GLU A 271 -6.84 -18.27 -4.99
CA GLU A 271 -6.36 -17.05 -5.63
C GLU A 271 -4.83 -17.00 -5.75
N ILE A 272 -4.12 -17.33 -4.67
CA ILE A 272 -2.67 -17.12 -4.55
C ILE A 272 -1.87 -18.27 -5.14
N ALA A 273 -2.10 -19.51 -4.69
CA ALA A 273 -1.39 -20.69 -5.22
C ALA A 273 -1.93 -21.09 -6.59
N GLY A 274 -3.24 -20.95 -6.79
CA GLY A 274 -3.86 -21.25 -8.08
C GLY A 274 -3.35 -20.36 -9.20
N SER A 275 -3.17 -19.05 -8.98
CA SER A 275 -2.61 -18.16 -10.01
C SER A 275 -1.16 -18.51 -10.36
N ARG A 276 -0.36 -18.94 -9.37
CA ARG A 276 0.98 -19.50 -9.62
C ARG A 276 0.91 -20.71 -10.56
N GLN A 277 0.03 -21.65 -10.24
CA GLN A 277 -0.12 -22.89 -10.99
C GLN A 277 -0.62 -22.64 -12.42
N ASP A 278 -1.56 -21.70 -12.60
CA ASP A 278 -2.07 -21.33 -13.92
C ASP A 278 -0.94 -20.81 -14.83
N LEU A 279 -0.07 -19.95 -14.29
CA LEU A 279 1.07 -19.39 -15.02
C LEU A 279 2.15 -20.45 -15.30
N ILE A 280 2.39 -21.38 -14.36
CA ILE A 280 3.28 -22.52 -14.59
C ILE A 280 2.73 -23.43 -15.70
N ASN A 281 1.43 -23.73 -15.66
CA ASN A 281 0.76 -24.55 -16.66
C ASN A 281 0.77 -23.91 -18.06
N LEU A 282 0.84 -22.59 -18.14
CA LEU A 282 1.04 -21.87 -19.40
C LEU A 282 2.44 -22.10 -20.00
N GLY A 283 3.42 -22.55 -19.23
CA GLY A 283 4.80 -22.78 -19.67
C GLY A 283 5.82 -21.81 -19.08
N ILE A 284 5.42 -20.98 -18.11
CA ILE A 284 6.33 -20.08 -17.40
C ILE A 284 7.00 -20.86 -16.27
N SER A 285 8.28 -21.20 -16.45
CA SER A 285 8.99 -22.07 -15.51
C SER A 285 9.23 -21.47 -14.12
N LEU A 286 9.22 -20.13 -14.00
CA LEU A 286 9.64 -19.45 -12.77
C LEU A 286 8.69 -18.30 -12.40
N VAL A 287 7.65 -18.64 -11.63
CA VAL A 287 6.65 -17.71 -11.08
C VAL A 287 6.88 -17.55 -9.58
N ASN A 288 7.77 -16.64 -9.20
CA ASN A 288 8.30 -16.56 -7.83
C ASN A 288 8.04 -15.23 -7.12
N THR A 289 7.46 -14.24 -7.78
CA THR A 289 7.07 -12.98 -7.13
C THR A 289 5.57 -12.76 -7.23
N PHE A 290 5.04 -12.03 -6.25
CA PHE A 290 3.62 -11.77 -6.10
C PHE A 290 3.35 -10.27 -5.90
N ALA A 291 2.22 -9.78 -6.39
CA ALA A 291 1.70 -8.47 -6.03
C ALA A 291 0.35 -8.64 -5.34
N TYR A 292 0.16 -8.07 -4.15
CA TYR A 292 -1.13 -8.10 -3.48
C TYR A 292 -2.11 -7.18 -4.20
N PRO A 293 -3.29 -7.66 -4.67
CA PRO A 293 -4.34 -6.79 -5.17
C PRO A 293 -4.66 -5.71 -4.14
N PHE A 294 -4.80 -4.46 -4.61
CA PHE A 294 -5.02 -3.27 -3.77
C PHE A 294 -3.89 -2.99 -2.75
N GLY A 295 -2.82 -3.81 -2.72
CA GLY A 295 -1.81 -3.84 -1.67
C GLY A 295 -2.34 -4.33 -0.32
N SER A 296 -3.49 -4.98 -0.29
CA SER A 296 -4.18 -5.44 0.92
C SER A 296 -3.65 -6.79 1.37
N TYR A 297 -3.28 -6.90 2.64
CA TYR A 297 -2.74 -8.14 3.23
C TYR A 297 -3.02 -8.20 4.73
N ASN A 298 -3.02 -9.43 5.26
CA ASN A 298 -2.99 -9.70 6.70
C ASN A 298 -2.06 -10.89 6.97
N ALA A 299 -1.92 -11.31 8.23
CA ALA A 299 -1.03 -12.41 8.61
C ALA A 299 -1.34 -13.72 7.87
N SER A 300 -2.62 -14.03 7.64
CA SER A 300 -3.03 -15.22 6.87
C SER A 300 -2.66 -15.09 5.40
N THR A 301 -2.91 -13.93 4.77
CA THR A 301 -2.53 -13.70 3.36
C THR A 301 -1.02 -13.80 3.16
N ASP A 302 -0.22 -13.19 4.05
CA ASP A 302 1.26 -13.27 4.01
C ASP A 302 1.76 -14.72 4.18
N ALA A 303 1.19 -15.48 5.12
CA ALA A 303 1.53 -16.88 5.31
C ALA A 303 1.25 -17.74 4.07
N ILE A 304 0.08 -17.55 3.43
CA ILE A 304 -0.30 -18.29 2.23
C ILE A 304 0.61 -17.95 1.04
N VAL A 305 0.98 -16.68 0.86
CA VAL A 305 1.96 -16.28 -0.18
C VAL A 305 3.30 -16.99 0.05
N LYS A 306 3.83 -17.00 1.28
CA LYS A 306 5.07 -17.70 1.62
C LYS A 306 4.98 -19.21 1.33
N GLN A 307 3.90 -19.84 1.80
CA GLN A 307 3.66 -21.29 1.61
C GLN A 307 3.46 -21.69 0.15
N SER A 308 2.98 -20.76 -0.69
CA SER A 308 2.77 -21.00 -2.13
C SER A 308 4.07 -20.99 -2.96
N GLY A 309 5.22 -20.76 -2.32
CA GLY A 309 6.54 -20.82 -2.96
C GLY A 309 7.00 -19.50 -3.61
N TYR A 310 6.34 -18.38 -3.30
CA TYR A 310 6.84 -17.05 -3.69
C TYR A 310 8.04 -16.66 -2.79
N ILE A 311 9.06 -16.03 -3.37
CA ILE A 311 10.26 -15.56 -2.66
C ILE A 311 10.14 -14.11 -2.16
N GLY A 312 9.08 -13.42 -2.58
CA GLY A 312 8.78 -12.07 -2.16
C GLY A 312 7.51 -11.54 -2.81
N ALA A 313 7.02 -10.43 -2.27
CA ALA A 313 5.78 -9.81 -2.66
C ALA A 313 5.78 -8.29 -2.43
N ARG A 314 4.95 -7.59 -3.20
CA ARG A 314 4.84 -6.12 -3.17
C ARG A 314 3.46 -5.67 -2.72
N THR A 315 3.41 -4.68 -1.82
CA THR A 315 2.18 -3.99 -1.39
C THR A 315 1.96 -2.72 -2.22
N SER A 316 0.91 -1.94 -1.92
CA SER A 316 0.70 -0.62 -2.51
C SER A 316 1.29 0.52 -1.66
N ASP A 317 2.12 0.19 -0.67
CA ASP A 317 2.75 1.19 0.19
C ASP A 317 3.84 1.97 -0.56
N GLY A 318 3.80 3.29 -0.38
CA GLY A 318 4.77 4.24 -0.92
C GLY A 318 6.15 4.06 -0.32
N GLY A 319 7.19 4.16 -1.15
CA GLY A 319 8.57 4.33 -0.66
C GLY A 319 9.61 3.55 -1.46
N PHE A 320 10.75 3.34 -0.79
CA PHE A 320 11.93 2.67 -1.32
C PHE A 320 12.25 1.42 -0.49
N ASN A 321 13.00 0.50 -1.09
CA ASN A 321 13.42 -0.74 -0.45
C ASN A 321 14.91 -0.70 -0.16
N ALA A 322 15.30 -1.21 1.01
CA ALA A 322 16.69 -1.35 1.42
C ALA A 322 17.22 -2.75 1.15
N LYS A 323 18.51 -2.95 1.38
CA LYS A 323 19.16 -4.26 1.30
C LYS A 323 18.58 -5.25 2.32
N THR A 324 18.22 -4.78 3.51
CA THR A 324 17.47 -5.56 4.49
C THR A 324 16.05 -5.05 4.60
N GLY A 325 15.09 -5.96 4.76
CA GLY A 325 13.69 -5.63 4.91
C GLY A 325 12.81 -6.84 4.66
N ASN A 326 11.51 -6.68 4.83
CA ASN A 326 10.58 -7.74 4.54
C ASN A 326 10.39 -7.88 3.01
N LYS A 327 10.97 -8.94 2.43
CA LYS A 327 10.85 -9.29 1.01
C LYS A 327 9.39 -9.52 0.56
N TYR A 328 8.47 -9.72 1.50
CA TYR A 328 7.05 -9.90 1.24
C TYR A 328 6.24 -8.61 1.38
N LEU A 329 6.84 -7.50 1.81
CA LEU A 329 6.15 -6.21 1.95
C LEU A 329 6.91 -5.11 1.21
N LEU A 330 7.32 -5.39 -0.03
CA LEU A 330 8.07 -4.44 -0.84
C LEU A 330 7.21 -3.20 -1.15
N LYS A 331 7.83 -2.03 -0.99
CA LYS A 331 7.24 -0.71 -1.22
C LYS A 331 7.46 -0.27 -2.67
N ARG A 332 6.63 0.66 -3.15
CA ARG A 332 6.64 1.13 -4.53
C ARG A 332 6.23 2.59 -4.66
N GLN A 333 6.58 3.22 -5.78
CA GLN A 333 5.97 4.47 -6.22
C GLN A 333 5.00 4.20 -7.39
N PRO A 334 3.77 4.72 -7.34
CA PRO A 334 2.82 4.57 -8.45
C PRO A 334 3.15 5.58 -9.54
N ALA A 335 3.09 5.14 -10.80
CA ALA A 335 3.16 5.99 -11.97
C ALA A 335 1.78 5.98 -12.67
N GLU A 336 0.98 6.97 -12.29
CA GLU A 336 -0.44 7.13 -12.58
C GLU A 336 -0.73 8.40 -13.39
N VAL A 337 -2.01 8.69 -13.68
CA VAL A 337 -2.42 9.78 -14.58
C VAL A 337 -1.87 11.16 -14.21
N ASN A 338 -1.74 11.43 -12.92
CA ASN A 338 -1.25 12.72 -12.39
C ASN A 338 0.25 12.72 -12.09
N THR A 339 0.95 11.61 -12.37
CA THR A 339 2.39 11.51 -12.14
C THR A 339 3.13 12.29 -13.22
N THR A 340 4.01 13.20 -12.80
CA THR A 340 4.83 13.98 -13.73
C THR A 340 6.20 13.35 -13.93
N PHE A 341 6.87 13.67 -15.04
CA PHE A 341 8.27 13.25 -15.26
C PHE A 341 9.20 13.75 -14.14
N ALA A 342 9.02 14.99 -13.68
CA ALA A 342 9.81 15.55 -12.60
C ALA A 342 9.68 14.73 -11.30
N GLN A 343 8.47 14.23 -11.02
CA GLN A 343 8.22 13.37 -9.88
C GLN A 343 8.97 12.03 -10.00
N VAL A 344 8.86 11.36 -11.16
CA VAL A 344 9.55 10.08 -11.39
C VAL A 344 11.06 10.27 -11.35
N LYS A 345 11.57 11.32 -12.00
CA LYS A 345 12.99 11.70 -11.96
C LYS A 345 13.48 11.86 -10.52
N SER A 346 12.75 12.60 -9.69
CA SER A 346 13.10 12.79 -8.28
C SER A 346 13.21 11.46 -7.53
N TRP A 347 12.30 10.51 -7.76
CA TRP A 347 12.37 9.19 -7.12
C TRP A 347 13.58 8.39 -7.61
N VAL A 348 13.86 8.39 -8.91
CA VAL A 348 15.01 7.70 -9.49
C VAL A 348 16.32 8.27 -8.94
N ASP A 349 16.44 9.60 -8.89
CA ASP A 349 17.64 10.29 -8.40
C ASP A 349 17.87 10.00 -6.92
N GLN A 350 16.80 9.98 -6.12
CA GLN A 350 16.89 9.62 -4.71
C GLN A 350 17.32 8.16 -4.53
N ALA A 351 16.79 7.23 -5.33
CA ALA A 351 17.20 5.83 -5.28
C ALA A 351 18.69 5.66 -5.64
N GLN A 352 19.16 6.36 -6.68
CA GLN A 352 20.58 6.39 -7.06
C GLN A 352 21.45 6.96 -5.93
N ALA A 353 21.13 8.17 -5.45
CA ALA A 353 21.92 8.88 -4.46
C ALA A 353 22.00 8.14 -3.11
N GLN A 354 20.90 7.51 -2.70
CA GLN A 354 20.78 6.81 -1.43
C GLN A 354 21.05 5.30 -1.56
N LYS A 355 21.42 4.83 -2.75
CA LYS A 355 21.67 3.41 -3.05
C LYS A 355 20.52 2.49 -2.61
N LEU A 356 19.29 2.92 -2.90
CA LEU A 356 18.07 2.20 -2.58
C LEU A 356 17.49 1.54 -3.83
N TRP A 357 16.59 0.59 -3.60
CA TRP A 357 15.80 -0.03 -4.65
C TRP A 357 14.44 0.66 -4.78
N LEU A 358 14.23 1.32 -5.93
CA LEU A 358 12.95 1.88 -6.32
C LEU A 358 12.16 0.87 -7.16
N ILE A 359 10.91 0.63 -6.77
CA ILE A 359 9.94 -0.07 -7.62
C ILE A 359 8.97 0.97 -8.17
N LEU A 360 8.92 1.15 -9.49
CA LEU A 360 7.90 1.94 -10.19
C LEU A 360 6.80 1.00 -10.69
N VAL A 361 5.56 1.27 -10.32
CA VAL A 361 4.39 0.49 -10.75
C VAL A 361 3.59 1.25 -11.78
N PHE A 362 3.31 0.58 -12.89
CA PHE A 362 2.41 1.01 -13.95
C PHE A 362 1.25 0.01 -14.05
N HIS A 363 0.12 0.42 -14.61
CA HIS A 363 -0.95 -0.51 -14.99
C HIS A 363 -1.16 -0.45 -16.50
N ARG A 364 -1.43 0.76 -17.02
CA ARG A 364 -1.68 0.99 -18.44
C ARG A 364 -0.73 2.01 -19.02
N VAL A 365 -0.22 1.74 -20.22
CA VAL A 365 0.53 2.71 -21.03
C VAL A 365 -0.34 3.10 -22.22
N ASP A 366 -1.18 4.12 -22.04
CA ASP A 366 -2.15 4.57 -23.02
C ASP A 366 -2.58 6.04 -22.82
N SER A 367 -3.42 6.55 -23.72
CA SER A 367 -3.93 7.93 -23.68
C SER A 367 -5.36 8.04 -23.15
N SER A 368 -5.87 7.02 -22.44
CA SER A 368 -7.25 7.01 -21.96
C SER A 368 -7.53 7.97 -20.79
N GLN A 369 -6.46 8.48 -20.15
CA GLN A 369 -6.53 9.41 -19.01
C GLN A 369 -7.33 8.86 -17.81
N THR A 370 -7.48 7.54 -17.72
CA THR A 370 -7.98 6.91 -16.50
C THR A 370 -6.94 7.03 -15.39
N GLN A 371 -7.35 6.95 -14.13
CA GLN A 371 -6.45 7.12 -12.98
C GLN A 371 -5.16 6.27 -13.05
N TYR A 372 -5.23 5.08 -13.65
CA TYR A 372 -4.11 4.13 -13.75
C TYR A 372 -3.31 4.21 -15.06
N SER A 373 -3.58 5.21 -15.90
CA SER A 373 -2.90 5.39 -17.18
C SER A 373 -1.68 6.29 -17.06
N ILE A 374 -0.58 5.90 -17.72
CA ILE A 374 0.49 6.79 -18.11
C ILE A 374 0.53 6.91 -19.63
N THR A 375 0.81 8.09 -20.17
CA THR A 375 0.91 8.25 -21.63
C THR A 375 2.16 7.53 -22.18
N PRO A 376 2.11 6.98 -23.40
CA PRO A 376 3.29 6.41 -24.04
C PRO A 376 4.47 7.39 -24.13
N GLN A 377 4.19 8.69 -24.33
CA GLN A 377 5.21 9.73 -24.39
C GLN A 377 5.92 9.93 -23.04
N LEU A 378 5.17 10.02 -21.94
CA LEU A 378 5.76 10.14 -20.61
C LEU A 378 6.50 8.85 -20.23
N PHE A 379 5.96 7.68 -20.55
CA PHE A 379 6.63 6.41 -20.34
C PHE A 379 7.96 6.31 -21.10
N GLN A 380 7.98 6.70 -22.39
CA GLN A 380 9.20 6.81 -23.19
C GLN A 380 10.22 7.74 -22.54
N GLN A 381 9.79 8.92 -22.08
CA GLN A 381 10.67 9.88 -21.41
C GLN A 381 11.31 9.29 -20.14
N ILE A 382 10.57 8.50 -19.34
CA ILE A 382 11.10 7.79 -18.18
C ILE A 382 12.15 6.75 -18.61
N VAL A 383 11.85 5.93 -19.62
CA VAL A 383 12.77 4.89 -20.12
C VAL A 383 14.05 5.50 -20.70
N ASP A 384 13.93 6.58 -21.47
CA ASP A 384 15.09 7.31 -22.01
C ASP A 384 15.95 7.93 -20.90
N TYR A 385 15.32 8.44 -19.83
CA TYR A 385 16.04 8.95 -18.68
C TYR A 385 16.87 7.87 -18.00
N LEU A 386 16.27 6.71 -17.73
CA LEU A 386 16.96 5.57 -17.13
C LEU A 386 18.14 5.12 -17.99
N ALA A 387 17.95 5.01 -19.30
CA ALA A 387 18.99 4.60 -20.24
C ALA A 387 20.13 5.63 -20.34
N THR A 388 19.80 6.90 -20.49
CA THR A 388 20.79 7.99 -20.66
C THR A 388 21.67 8.15 -19.42
N ASN A 389 21.10 7.94 -18.23
CA ASN A 389 21.82 8.05 -16.97
C ASN A 389 22.41 6.72 -16.48
N ASN A 390 22.36 5.66 -17.30
CA ASN A 390 22.85 4.32 -16.96
C ASN A 390 22.29 3.78 -15.63
N VAL A 391 21.03 4.10 -15.32
CA VAL A 391 20.37 3.63 -14.10
C VAL A 391 20.18 2.11 -14.22
N PRO A 392 20.66 1.28 -13.27
CA PRO A 392 20.46 -0.15 -13.35
C PRO A 392 18.96 -0.49 -13.27
N VAL A 393 18.45 -1.16 -14.30
CA VAL A 393 17.08 -1.67 -14.35
C VAL A 393 17.10 -3.17 -14.10
N ARG A 394 16.38 -3.62 -13.07
CA ARG A 394 16.35 -5.02 -12.63
C ARG A 394 14.91 -5.49 -12.47
N THR A 395 14.63 -6.75 -12.77
CA THR A 395 13.35 -7.40 -12.41
C THR A 395 13.18 -7.46 -10.89
N THR A 396 11.95 -7.59 -10.40
CA THR A 396 11.68 -7.71 -8.96
C THR A 396 12.40 -8.91 -8.34
N ARG A 397 12.44 -10.06 -9.04
CA ARG A 397 13.21 -11.23 -8.61
C ARG A 397 14.70 -10.92 -8.43
N GLU A 398 15.30 -10.22 -9.38
CA GLU A 398 16.71 -9.81 -9.27
C GLU A 398 16.92 -8.85 -8.09
N GLY A 399 16.00 -7.92 -7.86
CA GLY A 399 16.02 -7.03 -6.69
C GLY A 399 15.97 -7.80 -5.36
N ILE A 400 15.06 -8.77 -5.24
CA ILE A 400 14.93 -9.64 -4.06
C ILE A 400 16.21 -10.44 -3.82
N ASN A 401 16.86 -10.92 -4.88
CA ASN A 401 18.11 -11.69 -4.76
C ASN A 401 19.30 -10.84 -4.27
N LEU A 402 19.23 -9.52 -4.38
CA LEU A 402 20.24 -8.60 -3.85
C LEU A 402 20.00 -8.25 -2.36
N MET A 403 18.80 -8.53 -1.84
CA MET A 403 18.47 -8.30 -0.43
C MET A 403 19.03 -9.41 0.46
N GLN A 404 19.49 -9.03 1.65
CA GLN A 404 20.02 -9.93 2.69
C GLN A 404 18.89 -10.49 3.55
#